data_AF-A0A286IF96-F1
#
_entry.id   AF-A0A286IF96-F1
#
_cell.length_a   1.000
_cell.length_b   1.000
_cell.length_c   1.000
_cell.angle_alpha   90.00
_cell.angle_beta   90.00
_cell.angle_gamma   90.00
#
_symmetry.space_group_name_H-M   'P 1'
#
loop_
_entity.id
_entity.type
_entity.pdbx_description
1 polymer ?
#
loop_
_entity_poly.entity_id
_entity_poly.type
_entity_poly.pdbx_seq_one_letter_code
_entity_poly.pdbx_strand_id
1 'polypeptide(L)'
;MNIEGISHSHIRTVGRAGSVKESAPTIHAYVIQSYQELGPAGPSEATGTYDFSGKVAPATHEYTVAAPNGFEIYMPVRPGFASNNLALAVTEPSAEPFSSGKTKSEIADAARKAIDARHIKMADSGQPFRPKSNEAVDWYTVFGDLDRRALSAIRTDETGFFSKEEKAIAQSIMIQQQSLAMGLYHGPTRLAGSFAGKEGIDPSDHMAVGKAGALWLDQVSLEEKTTSWEWMEQRAAAQYLYESGAEQAGVKPEDLSSGFNFVDMLLQAYRELEQKGEGHELNYLPAYQKAWQMFVDQVPAEQSTTTTLFF
;
A
#
# COMPACT_ATOMS: atom_id res chain seq x y z
N MET A 1 -18.25 28.69 6.65
CA MET A 1 -18.82 27.68 7.55
C MET A 1 -19.99 27.05 6.83
N ASN A 2 -19.86 25.76 6.50
CA ASN A 2 -20.82 24.78 5.99
C ASN A 2 -20.04 23.83 5.07
N ILE A 3 -19.71 22.66 5.59
CA ILE A 3 -19.23 21.51 4.84
C ILE A 3 -20.38 20.51 4.91
N GLU A 4 -21.08 20.35 3.78
CA GLU A 4 -22.10 19.32 3.62
C GLU A 4 -21.43 17.98 3.30
N GLY A 5 -22.01 16.93 3.87
CA GLY A 5 -21.58 15.55 3.69
C GLY A 5 -21.76 15.06 2.26
N ILE A 6 -20.82 14.22 1.83
CA ILE A 6 -20.99 13.35 0.68
C ILE A 6 -20.85 11.91 1.19
N SER A 7 -22.00 11.32 1.51
CA SER A 7 -22.23 9.89 1.42
C SER A 7 -22.27 9.54 -0.06
N HIS A 8 -21.49 8.58 -0.55
CA HIS A 8 -21.82 7.79 -1.76
C HIS A 8 -21.21 6.38 -1.67
N SER A 9 -22.03 5.43 -1.19
CA SER A 9 -21.91 4.01 -1.47
C SER A 9 -22.24 3.73 -2.94
N HIS A 10 -21.35 3.09 -3.72
CA HIS A 10 -21.71 2.24 -4.88
C HIS A 10 -20.49 1.40 -5.33
N ILE A 11 -20.33 0.20 -4.76
CA ILE A 11 -19.71 -0.91 -5.49
C ILE A 11 -20.88 -1.77 -5.98
N ARG A 12 -21.07 -1.85 -7.30
CA ARG A 12 -21.98 -2.82 -7.92
C ARG A 12 -21.28 -4.18 -7.94
N THR A 13 -21.54 -5.01 -6.95
CA THR A 13 -21.45 -6.46 -7.11
C THR A 13 -22.66 -6.90 -7.91
N VAL A 14 -22.45 -7.34 -9.16
CA VAL A 14 -23.52 -7.98 -9.94
C VAL A 14 -23.67 -9.41 -9.44
N GLY A 15 -24.28 -9.56 -8.25
CA GLY A 15 -24.70 -10.85 -7.71
C GLY A 15 -26.07 -11.23 -8.28
N ARG A 16 -26.14 -12.36 -8.97
CA ARG A 16 -27.39 -12.94 -9.46
C ARG A 16 -28.23 -13.43 -8.27
N ALA A 17 -29.29 -12.69 -7.96
CA ALA A 17 -30.51 -13.07 -7.24
C ALA A 17 -30.38 -13.96 -5.98
N GLY A 18 -30.64 -13.37 -4.80
CA GLY A 18 -31.26 -14.09 -3.66
C GLY A 18 -30.61 -13.89 -2.29
N SER A 19 -30.97 -12.82 -1.59
CA SER A 19 -31.05 -12.65 -0.12
C SER A 19 -30.12 -13.47 0.79
N VAL A 20 -29.11 -12.82 1.39
CA VAL A 20 -28.80 -12.88 2.83
C VAL A 20 -28.22 -11.52 3.26
N LYS A 21 -28.54 -11.07 4.48
CA LYS A 21 -28.05 -9.85 5.12
C LYS A 21 -26.51 -9.85 5.20
N GLU A 22 -25.86 -8.93 4.49
CA GLU A 22 -24.44 -8.61 4.69
C GLU A 22 -24.33 -7.51 5.75
N SER A 23 -24.00 -7.90 6.98
CA SER A 23 -23.53 -6.99 8.03
C SER A 23 -22.08 -7.29 8.35
N ALA A 24 -21.22 -7.31 7.33
CA ALA A 24 -19.78 -7.22 7.52
C ALA A 24 -19.40 -5.74 7.44
N PRO A 25 -18.67 -5.18 8.43
CA PRO A 25 -18.22 -3.80 8.36
C PRO A 25 -17.39 -3.60 7.09
N THR A 26 -17.65 -2.48 6.38
CA THR A 26 -17.00 -2.10 5.13
C THR A 26 -15.52 -1.75 5.37
N ILE A 27 -14.68 -2.76 5.60
CA ILE A 27 -13.21 -2.60 5.73
C ILE A 27 -12.57 -2.20 4.39
N HIS A 28 -13.33 -2.27 3.29
CA HIS A 28 -12.86 -2.01 1.93
C HIS A 28 -12.91 -0.54 1.47
N ALA A 29 -13.36 0.42 2.30
CA ALA A 29 -13.61 1.79 1.82
C ALA A 29 -12.36 2.72 1.83
N TYR A 30 -11.41 2.53 2.75
CA TYR A 30 -10.29 3.48 2.87
C TYR A 30 -9.17 3.27 1.85
N VAL A 31 -9.10 2.10 1.21
CA VAL A 31 -7.94 1.71 0.38
C VAL A 31 -8.14 2.05 -1.11
N ILE A 32 -9.37 2.33 -1.55
CA ILE A 32 -9.73 2.43 -2.98
C ILE A 32 -9.95 3.89 -3.46
N GLN A 33 -10.12 4.87 -2.55
CA GLN A 33 -10.54 6.23 -2.94
C GLN A 33 -9.51 7.05 -3.72
N SER A 34 -8.21 6.71 -3.70
CA SER A 34 -7.18 7.58 -4.29
C SER A 34 -7.14 7.63 -5.83
N TYR A 35 -7.68 6.63 -6.54
CA TYR A 35 -7.66 6.62 -8.01
C TYR A 35 -8.88 7.30 -8.66
N GLN A 36 -10.01 7.40 -7.96
CA GLN A 36 -11.24 7.93 -8.57
C GLN A 36 -11.28 9.48 -8.65
N GLU A 37 -10.44 10.19 -7.90
CA GLU A 37 -10.45 11.66 -7.84
C GLU A 37 -9.69 12.35 -8.99
N LEU A 38 -8.99 11.60 -9.84
CA LEU A 38 -8.16 12.14 -10.92
C LEU A 38 -8.66 11.59 -12.28
N GLY A 39 -9.77 12.13 -12.76
CA GLY A 39 -10.48 11.69 -13.96
C GLY A 39 -9.61 11.52 -15.23
N PRO A 40 -10.08 10.73 -16.22
CA PRO A 40 -9.30 10.38 -17.40
C PRO A 40 -9.07 11.58 -18.31
N ALA A 41 -7.81 11.84 -18.67
CA ALA A 41 -7.48 12.64 -19.84
C ALA A 41 -7.33 11.71 -21.06
N GLY A 42 -7.82 12.15 -22.21
CA GLY A 42 -8.04 11.36 -23.43
C GLY A 42 -6.81 10.66 -24.05
N PRO A 43 -7.02 9.92 -25.14
CA PRO A 43 -6.05 8.96 -25.66
C PRO A 43 -4.80 9.68 -26.17
N SER A 44 -3.66 9.39 -25.55
CA SER A 44 -2.35 9.67 -26.12
C SER A 44 -1.75 8.33 -26.53
N GLU A 45 -1.72 8.10 -27.84
CA GLU A 45 -1.07 6.96 -28.49
C GLU A 45 0.45 7.05 -28.31
N ALA A 46 0.98 6.53 -27.22
CA ALA A 46 2.40 6.23 -27.08
C ALA A 46 2.62 5.13 -26.02
N THR A 47 2.09 3.94 -26.29
CA THR A 47 2.42 2.73 -25.52
C THR A 47 3.72 2.14 -26.07
N GLY A 48 4.83 2.39 -25.36
CA GLY A 48 6.13 1.86 -25.74
C GLY A 48 6.21 0.34 -25.62
N THR A 49 6.75 -0.31 -26.65
CA THR A 49 7.16 -1.71 -26.64
C THR A 49 8.42 -1.90 -25.79
N TYR A 50 8.45 -2.97 -25.00
CA TYR A 50 9.63 -3.38 -24.21
C TYR A 50 10.83 -3.64 -25.14
N ASP A 51 11.98 -3.02 -24.82
CA ASP A 51 13.26 -3.33 -25.46
C ASP A 51 13.98 -4.44 -24.66
N PHE A 52 13.90 -5.67 -25.17
CA PHE A 52 14.60 -6.84 -24.62
C PHE A 52 16.09 -6.91 -24.99
N SER A 53 16.66 -5.92 -25.69
CA SER A 53 17.99 -6.05 -26.33
C SER A 53 19.19 -5.66 -25.48
N GLY A 54 19.01 -5.19 -24.23
CA GLY A 54 20.13 -5.00 -23.28
C GLY A 54 21.23 -4.03 -23.76
N LYS A 55 20.94 -3.11 -24.68
CA LYS A 55 21.93 -2.15 -25.21
C LYS A 55 21.78 -0.74 -24.62
N VAL A 56 21.78 -0.65 -23.30
CA VAL A 56 22.12 0.60 -22.60
C VAL A 56 23.09 0.21 -21.48
N ALA A 57 24.31 0.72 -21.53
CA ALA A 57 25.29 0.49 -20.46
C ALA A 57 24.68 0.96 -19.12
N PRO A 58 24.71 0.14 -18.06
CA PRO A 58 24.17 0.56 -16.79
C PRO A 58 24.97 1.77 -16.30
N ALA A 59 24.27 2.86 -15.96
CA ALA A 59 24.84 3.78 -14.98
C ALA A 59 25.23 2.94 -13.75
N THR A 60 26.36 3.23 -13.13
CA THR A 60 26.75 2.59 -11.87
C THR A 60 25.73 3.01 -10.81
N HIS A 61 24.68 2.21 -10.65
CA HIS A 61 23.70 2.41 -9.60
C HIS A 61 24.32 1.87 -8.30
N GLU A 62 24.25 2.64 -7.21
CA GLU A 62 24.70 2.19 -5.88
C GLU A 62 23.76 1.16 -5.23
N TYR A 63 22.86 0.57 -6.01
CA TYR A 63 21.81 -0.34 -5.58
C TYR A 63 21.62 -1.48 -6.57
N THR A 64 20.97 -2.55 -6.11
CA THR A 64 20.67 -3.72 -6.94
C THR A 64 19.35 -3.52 -7.67
N VAL A 65 19.26 -3.96 -8.93
CA VAL A 65 17.98 -4.07 -9.65
C VAL A 65 17.49 -5.51 -9.54
N ALA A 66 16.29 -5.70 -9.02
CA ALA A 66 15.67 -7.00 -8.90
C ALA A 66 15.43 -7.67 -10.26
N ALA A 67 15.48 -9.00 -10.29
CA ALA A 67 15.04 -9.75 -11.46
C ALA A 67 13.54 -9.55 -11.69
N PRO A 68 13.05 -9.58 -12.94
CA PRO A 68 11.62 -9.48 -13.22
C PRO A 68 10.81 -10.58 -12.53
N ASN A 69 9.67 -10.23 -11.93
CA ASN A 69 8.80 -11.16 -11.21
C ASN A 69 7.37 -11.25 -11.79
N GLY A 70 7.06 -10.51 -12.85
CA GLY A 70 5.78 -10.52 -13.54
C GLY A 70 4.78 -9.48 -13.03
N PHE A 71 5.02 -8.84 -11.88
CA PHE A 71 4.15 -7.78 -11.35
C PHE A 71 4.45 -6.39 -11.93
N GLU A 72 5.55 -6.23 -12.67
CA GLU A 72 5.92 -4.97 -13.33
C GLU A 72 4.82 -4.49 -14.30
N ILE A 73 4.03 -5.42 -14.84
CA ILE A 73 2.91 -5.09 -15.74
C ILE A 73 1.84 -4.21 -15.08
N TYR A 74 1.73 -4.25 -13.74
CA TYR A 74 0.82 -3.44 -12.94
C TYR A 74 1.44 -2.12 -12.47
N MET A 75 2.74 -1.91 -12.71
CA MET A 75 3.50 -0.72 -12.34
C MET A 75 4.23 -0.19 -13.58
N PRO A 76 3.49 0.26 -14.62
CA PRO A 76 4.07 0.58 -15.91
C PRO A 76 5.00 1.79 -15.84
N VAL A 77 6.10 1.75 -16.56
CA VAL A 77 7.10 2.83 -16.61
C VAL A 77 7.31 3.34 -18.04
N ARG A 78 7.94 4.50 -18.17
CA ARG A 78 8.37 5.01 -19.49
C ARG A 78 9.46 4.11 -20.11
N PRO A 79 9.61 4.12 -21.45
CA PRO A 79 10.70 3.40 -22.12
C PRO A 79 12.08 3.78 -21.55
N GLY A 80 12.92 2.78 -21.26
CA GLY A 80 14.26 2.98 -20.69
C GLY A 80 14.29 3.16 -19.16
N PHE A 81 13.18 2.85 -18.49
CA PHE A 81 13.05 2.79 -17.02
C PHE A 81 12.59 1.38 -16.61
N ALA A 82 12.67 1.07 -15.31
CA ALA A 82 12.29 -0.22 -14.74
C ALA A 82 11.53 0.01 -13.42
N SER A 83 10.63 -0.91 -13.06
CA SER A 83 9.89 -0.92 -11.80
C SER A 83 10.09 -2.22 -11.01
N ASN A 84 11.14 -2.98 -11.33
CA ASN A 84 11.39 -4.30 -10.74
C ASN A 84 11.49 -4.26 -9.21
N ASN A 85 12.14 -3.24 -8.65
CA ASN A 85 12.29 -3.09 -7.20
C ASN A 85 10.94 -2.78 -6.53
N LEU A 86 10.09 -1.98 -7.18
CA LEU A 86 8.72 -1.72 -6.72
C LEU A 86 7.85 -2.99 -6.78
N ALA A 87 7.93 -3.72 -7.90
CA ALA A 87 7.13 -4.91 -8.15
C ALA A 87 7.54 -6.08 -7.25
N LEU A 88 8.81 -6.16 -6.85
CA LEU A 88 9.34 -7.19 -5.96
C LEU A 88 8.56 -7.28 -4.63
N ALA A 89 8.15 -6.13 -4.09
CA ALA A 89 7.44 -6.08 -2.81
C ALA A 89 6.08 -6.77 -2.83
N VAL A 90 5.49 -7.04 -4.00
CA VAL A 90 4.25 -7.83 -4.09
C VAL A 90 4.47 -9.28 -3.64
N THR A 91 5.65 -9.83 -3.92
CA THR A 91 6.02 -11.22 -3.58
C THR A 91 6.94 -11.32 -2.38
N GLU A 92 7.80 -10.34 -2.16
CA GLU A 92 8.83 -10.33 -1.13
C GLU A 92 8.97 -8.91 -0.54
N PRO A 93 8.04 -8.46 0.33
CA PRO A 93 8.05 -7.10 0.88
C PRO A 93 9.22 -6.82 1.84
N SER A 94 9.93 -7.86 2.29
CA SER A 94 11.19 -7.75 3.03
C SER A 94 12.42 -7.54 2.15
N ALA A 95 12.29 -7.65 0.83
CA ALA A 95 13.43 -7.48 -0.06
C ALA A 95 13.86 -6.01 -0.10
N GLU A 96 15.17 -5.78 0.08
CA GLU A 96 15.75 -4.43 0.18
C GLU A 96 16.83 -4.18 -0.89
N PRO A 97 16.56 -4.40 -2.19
CA PRO A 97 17.57 -4.20 -3.23
C PRO A 97 18.11 -2.76 -3.30
N PHE A 98 17.34 -1.78 -2.82
CA PHE A 98 17.72 -0.37 -2.72
C PHE A 98 18.26 -0.02 -1.31
N SER A 99 17.55 -0.47 -0.28
CA SER A 99 17.75 -0.09 1.12
C SER A 99 18.78 -0.94 1.88
N SER A 100 19.29 -2.03 1.28
CA SER A 100 20.19 -2.96 1.96
C SER A 100 21.39 -2.26 2.59
N GLY A 101 21.63 -2.60 3.87
CA GLY A 101 22.75 -2.10 4.66
C GLY A 101 22.65 -0.63 5.09
N LYS A 102 21.52 0.04 4.84
CA LYS A 102 21.33 1.47 5.16
C LYS A 102 20.45 1.68 6.39
N THR A 103 20.73 2.75 7.12
CA THR A 103 19.87 3.31 8.17
C THR A 103 18.70 4.09 7.56
N LYS A 104 17.66 4.39 8.35
CA LYS A 104 16.50 5.18 7.88
C LYS A 104 16.90 6.53 7.25
N SER A 105 17.86 7.24 7.84
CA SER A 105 18.35 8.52 7.29
C SER A 105 19.07 8.33 5.96
N GLU A 106 19.95 7.33 5.86
CA GLU A 106 20.67 7.04 4.61
C GLU A 106 19.72 6.58 3.50
N ILE A 107 18.65 5.87 3.85
CA ILE A 107 17.59 5.48 2.92
C ILE A 107 16.86 6.72 2.39
N ALA A 108 16.47 7.66 3.26
CA ALA A 108 15.83 8.91 2.86
C ALA A 108 16.74 9.74 1.94
N ASP A 109 18.02 9.89 2.29
CA ASP A 109 19.00 10.59 1.47
C ASP A 109 19.20 9.93 0.09
N ALA A 110 19.33 8.61 0.06
CA ALA A 110 19.47 7.86 -1.19
C ALA A 110 18.22 7.98 -2.05
N ALA A 111 17.03 7.88 -1.45
CA ALA A 111 15.75 7.98 -2.14
C ALA A 111 15.55 9.37 -2.75
N ARG A 112 15.90 10.44 -2.03
CA ARG A 112 15.87 11.82 -2.54
C ARG A 112 16.74 11.97 -3.79
N LYS A 113 17.98 11.50 -3.73
CA LYS A 113 18.92 11.51 -4.86
C LYS A 113 18.39 10.72 -6.06
N ALA A 114 17.81 9.54 -5.82
CA ALA A 114 17.25 8.70 -6.88
C ALA A 114 16.06 9.38 -7.58
N ILE A 115 15.12 9.93 -6.81
CA ILE A 115 13.96 10.66 -7.34
C ILE A 115 14.40 11.88 -8.14
N ASP A 116 15.35 12.68 -7.62
CA ASP A 116 15.86 13.86 -8.32
C ASP A 116 16.54 13.49 -9.63
N ALA A 117 17.37 12.44 -9.63
CA ALA A 117 18.02 11.94 -10.84
C ALA A 117 16.98 11.49 -11.90
N ARG A 118 15.87 10.86 -11.47
CA ARG A 118 14.78 10.46 -12.36
C ARG A 118 14.04 11.67 -12.93
N HIS A 119 13.76 12.68 -12.11
CA HIS A 119 13.18 13.94 -12.59
C HIS A 119 14.06 14.64 -13.64
N ILE A 120 15.37 14.73 -13.40
CA ILE A 120 16.33 15.30 -14.36
C ILE A 120 16.32 14.50 -15.67
N LYS A 121 16.43 13.17 -15.59
CA LYS A 121 16.40 12.31 -16.79
C LYS A 121 15.11 12.46 -17.61
N MET A 122 13.97 12.62 -16.94
CA MET A 122 12.69 12.87 -17.62
C MET A 122 12.64 14.27 -18.26
N ALA A 123 13.13 15.30 -17.57
CA ALA A 123 13.22 16.65 -18.11
C ALA A 123 14.13 16.70 -19.36
N ASP A 124 15.31 16.07 -19.28
CA ASP A 124 16.29 15.98 -20.38
C ASP A 124 15.74 15.24 -21.60
N SER A 125 14.80 14.31 -21.41
CA SER A 125 14.11 13.62 -22.51
C SER A 125 13.03 14.48 -23.18
N GLY A 126 12.88 15.76 -22.81
CA GLY A 126 11.85 16.67 -23.31
C GLY A 126 10.43 16.35 -22.80
N GLN A 127 10.31 15.49 -21.80
CA GLN A 127 9.03 15.04 -21.25
C GLN A 127 9.11 15.11 -19.71
N PRO A 128 8.93 16.26 -19.07
CA PRO A 128 9.02 16.34 -17.61
C PRO A 128 7.95 15.46 -16.92
N PHE A 129 8.12 15.26 -15.62
CA PHE A 129 7.17 14.52 -14.78
C PHE A 129 5.78 15.16 -14.81
N ARG A 130 4.75 14.34 -14.98
CA ARG A 130 3.34 14.73 -14.94
C ARG A 130 2.65 13.91 -13.85
N PRO A 131 2.23 14.53 -12.74
CA PRO A 131 1.59 13.80 -11.65
C PRO A 131 0.30 13.10 -12.08
N LYS A 132 -0.44 13.64 -13.06
CA LYS A 132 -1.65 13.02 -13.62
C LYS A 132 -1.38 12.23 -14.91
N SER A 133 -0.26 11.52 -14.97
CA SER A 133 0.07 10.67 -16.12
C SER A 133 -0.92 9.50 -16.24
N ASN A 134 -1.20 9.07 -17.47
CA ASN A 134 -2.06 7.92 -17.72
C ASN A 134 -1.52 6.68 -16.99
N GLU A 135 -2.39 5.95 -16.29
CA GLU A 135 -2.05 4.75 -15.52
C GLU A 135 -0.88 4.98 -14.52
N ALA A 136 -0.69 6.21 -14.04
CA ALA A 136 0.38 6.60 -13.12
C ALA A 136 1.81 6.26 -13.62
N VAL A 137 2.01 6.16 -14.94
CA VAL A 137 3.30 5.79 -15.54
C VAL A 137 4.46 6.63 -15.03
N ASP A 138 4.26 7.93 -14.83
CA ASP A 138 5.30 8.82 -14.36
C ASP A 138 5.64 8.58 -12.87
N TRP A 139 4.71 8.09 -12.05
CA TRP A 139 4.98 7.74 -10.66
C TRP A 139 5.94 6.55 -10.59
N TYR A 140 5.62 5.46 -11.28
CA TYR A 140 6.49 4.29 -11.32
C TYR A 140 7.81 4.56 -12.03
N THR A 141 7.84 5.50 -12.98
CA THR A 141 9.08 5.93 -13.63
C THR A 141 10.03 6.61 -12.66
N VAL A 142 9.50 7.46 -11.77
CA VAL A 142 10.29 8.21 -10.78
C VAL A 142 10.67 7.33 -9.58
N PHE A 143 9.75 6.49 -9.12
CA PHE A 143 9.93 5.67 -7.90
C PHE A 143 10.42 4.25 -8.20
N GLY A 144 10.59 3.87 -9.47
CA GLY A 144 10.81 2.48 -9.93
C GLY A 144 12.02 1.76 -9.34
N ASP A 145 13.00 2.52 -8.87
CA ASP A 145 14.23 2.00 -8.27
C ASP A 145 14.10 1.65 -6.79
N LEU A 146 13.08 2.20 -6.14
CA LEU A 146 12.90 2.13 -4.70
C LEU A 146 12.29 0.77 -4.32
N ASP A 147 12.62 0.30 -3.13
CA ASP A 147 11.94 -0.83 -2.49
C ASP A 147 10.92 -0.35 -1.46
N ARG A 148 10.15 -1.28 -0.88
CA ARG A 148 9.10 -0.94 0.09
C ARG A 148 9.63 -0.16 1.29
N ARG A 149 10.81 -0.53 1.81
CA ARG A 149 11.42 0.16 2.96
C ARG A 149 11.76 1.60 2.62
N ALA A 150 12.24 1.88 1.42
CA ALA A 150 12.45 3.24 0.93
C ALA A 150 11.15 4.03 0.78
N LEU A 151 10.08 3.42 0.23
CA LEU A 151 8.77 4.06 0.17
C LEU A 151 8.23 4.41 1.58
N SER A 152 8.41 3.50 2.55
CA SER A 152 8.02 3.72 3.94
C SER A 152 8.81 4.87 4.59
N ALA A 153 10.12 4.97 4.31
CA ALA A 153 10.96 6.08 4.76
C ALA A 153 10.52 7.43 4.16
N ILE A 154 10.18 7.47 2.86
CA ILE A 154 9.63 8.67 2.21
C ILE A 154 8.32 9.08 2.88
N ARG A 155 7.39 8.13 3.01
CA ARG A 155 6.05 8.35 3.53
C ARG A 155 6.06 8.87 4.97
N THR A 156 6.94 8.32 5.81
CA THR A 156 7.09 8.67 7.23
C THR A 156 8.15 9.74 7.50
N ASP A 157 8.67 10.39 6.45
CA ASP A 157 9.62 11.48 6.60
C ASP A 157 8.98 12.67 7.36
N GLU A 158 9.68 13.21 8.34
CA GLU A 158 9.29 14.43 9.06
C GLU A 158 10.26 15.59 8.78
N THR A 159 11.36 15.34 8.07
CA THR A 159 12.42 16.35 7.81
C THR A 159 12.02 17.38 6.76
N GLY A 160 11.05 17.03 5.90
CA GLY A 160 10.60 17.89 4.79
C GLY A 160 11.36 17.66 3.48
N PHE A 161 12.18 16.61 3.39
CA PHE A 161 12.90 16.22 2.16
C PHE A 161 11.96 15.81 1.03
N PHE A 162 10.79 15.29 1.38
CA PHE A 162 9.78 14.86 0.41
C PHE A 162 8.56 15.76 0.50
N SER A 163 8.08 16.17 -0.68
CA SER A 163 6.84 16.91 -0.83
C SER A 163 5.63 16.08 -0.41
N LYS A 164 4.50 16.73 -0.14
CA LYS A 164 3.23 16.03 0.16
C LYS A 164 2.81 15.09 -0.97
N GLU A 165 3.05 15.48 -2.21
CA GLU A 165 2.71 14.68 -3.38
C GLU A 165 3.59 13.43 -3.48
N GLU A 166 4.89 13.54 -3.23
CA GLU A 166 5.79 12.37 -3.19
C GLU A 166 5.43 11.39 -2.06
N LYS A 167 5.05 11.91 -0.88
CA LYS A 167 4.56 11.08 0.23
C LYS A 167 3.26 10.36 -0.13
N ALA A 168 2.33 11.04 -0.79
CA ALA A 168 1.08 10.44 -1.25
C ALA A 168 1.30 9.39 -2.35
N ILE A 169 2.23 9.64 -3.28
CA ILE A 169 2.62 8.66 -4.31
C ILE A 169 3.24 7.42 -3.66
N ALA A 170 4.19 7.61 -2.73
CA ALA A 170 4.80 6.50 -2.01
C ALA A 170 3.76 5.65 -1.26
N GLN A 171 2.82 6.29 -0.57
CA GLN A 171 1.70 5.61 0.09
C GLN A 171 0.82 4.84 -0.91
N SER A 172 0.47 5.46 -2.04
CA SER A 172 -0.35 4.83 -3.07
C SER A 172 0.32 3.59 -3.67
N ILE A 173 1.63 3.65 -3.91
CA ILE A 173 2.41 2.50 -4.40
C ILE A 173 2.46 1.39 -3.33
N MET A 174 2.67 1.74 -2.06
CA MET A 174 2.66 0.76 -0.96
C MET A 174 1.31 0.05 -0.82
N ILE A 175 0.20 0.78 -1.00
CA ILE A 175 -1.17 0.24 -1.04
C ILE A 175 -1.35 -0.71 -2.22
N GLN A 176 -0.87 -0.34 -3.40
CA GLN A 176 -0.94 -1.19 -4.58
C GLN A 176 -0.17 -2.51 -4.38
N GLN A 177 1.05 -2.44 -3.82
CA GLN A 177 1.87 -3.62 -3.52
C GLN A 177 1.11 -4.60 -2.64
N GLN A 178 0.50 -4.10 -1.55
CA GLN A 178 -0.32 -4.90 -0.65
C GLN A 178 -1.56 -5.47 -1.35
N SER A 179 -2.27 -4.64 -2.12
CA SER A 179 -3.50 -5.06 -2.82
C SER A 179 -3.22 -6.25 -3.73
N LEU A 180 -2.18 -6.14 -4.56
CA LEU A 180 -1.77 -7.22 -5.46
C LEU A 180 -1.33 -8.48 -4.70
N ALA A 181 -0.65 -8.32 -3.56
CA ALA A 181 -0.23 -9.45 -2.72
C ALA A 181 -1.42 -10.19 -2.09
N MET A 182 -2.50 -9.46 -1.80
CA MET A 182 -3.77 -9.96 -1.30
C MET A 182 -4.67 -10.56 -2.40
N GLY A 183 -4.23 -10.55 -3.67
CA GLY A 183 -5.06 -10.99 -4.79
C GLY A 183 -6.15 -9.99 -5.17
N LEU A 184 -6.06 -8.74 -4.71
CA LEU A 184 -6.96 -7.65 -5.07
C LEU A 184 -6.36 -6.85 -6.22
N TYR A 185 -7.17 -6.64 -7.27
CA TYR A 185 -6.68 -5.92 -8.44
C TYR A 185 -6.36 -4.46 -8.11
N HIS A 186 -5.13 -4.03 -8.44
CA HIS A 186 -4.74 -2.63 -8.40
C HIS A 186 -3.73 -2.37 -9.52
N GLY A 187 -4.12 -1.59 -10.54
CA GLY A 187 -3.23 -1.26 -11.63
C GLY A 187 -3.93 -0.70 -12.88
N PRO A 188 -3.24 -0.72 -14.04
CA PRO A 188 -3.70 -0.21 -15.32
C PRO A 188 -5.13 -0.60 -15.72
N THR A 189 -6.02 0.33 -16.06
CA THR A 189 -7.42 0.00 -16.43
C THR A 189 -7.49 -1.05 -17.55
N ARG A 190 -6.54 -1.03 -18.49
CA ARG A 190 -6.44 -2.01 -19.58
C ARG A 190 -6.22 -3.46 -19.13
N LEU A 191 -5.72 -3.69 -17.91
CA LEU A 191 -5.45 -5.03 -17.35
C LEU A 191 -6.54 -5.52 -16.39
N ALA A 192 -7.51 -4.67 -16.00
CA ALA A 192 -8.52 -5.00 -15.01
C ALA A 192 -9.33 -6.26 -15.35
N GLY A 193 -9.65 -6.46 -16.64
CA GLY A 193 -10.40 -7.65 -17.11
C GLY A 193 -9.55 -8.91 -17.30
N SER A 194 -8.21 -8.80 -17.18
CA SER A 194 -7.26 -9.90 -17.38
C SER A 194 -6.59 -10.37 -16.09
N PHE A 195 -6.87 -9.69 -14.98
CA PHE A 195 -6.39 -10.11 -13.67
C PHE A 195 -7.21 -11.31 -13.21
N ALA A 196 -6.71 -12.51 -13.51
CA ALA A 196 -6.91 -13.60 -12.58
C ALA A 196 -6.16 -13.19 -11.31
N GLY A 197 -6.81 -13.18 -10.14
CA GLY A 197 -6.13 -12.91 -8.86
C GLY A 197 -4.84 -13.72 -8.74
N LYS A 198 -3.93 -13.34 -7.82
CA LYS A 198 -2.75 -14.17 -7.49
C LYS A 198 -3.19 -15.64 -7.46
N GLU A 199 -2.59 -16.49 -8.29
CA GLU A 199 -3.11 -17.84 -8.60
C GLU A 199 -3.70 -18.51 -7.35
N GLY A 200 -5.03 -18.65 -7.32
CA GLY A 200 -5.75 -19.30 -6.24
C GLY A 200 -6.43 -18.42 -5.18
N ILE A 201 -6.31 -17.08 -5.21
CA ILE A 201 -7.07 -16.20 -4.30
C ILE A 201 -8.27 -15.59 -5.03
N ASP A 202 -9.48 -16.00 -4.63
CA ASP A 202 -10.73 -15.35 -5.03
C ASP A 202 -10.90 -14.06 -4.20
N PRO A 203 -11.04 -12.87 -4.82
CA PRO A 203 -11.28 -11.62 -4.09
C PRO A 203 -12.52 -11.61 -3.19
N SER A 204 -13.48 -12.51 -3.45
CA SER A 204 -14.68 -12.69 -2.61
C SER A 204 -14.45 -13.62 -1.41
N ASP A 205 -13.35 -14.37 -1.38
CA ASP A 205 -12.95 -15.18 -0.24
C ASP A 205 -12.20 -14.30 0.78
N HIS A 206 -12.96 -13.67 1.66
CA HIS A 206 -12.44 -12.83 2.75
C HIS A 206 -11.41 -13.56 3.63
N MET A 207 -11.57 -14.88 3.82
CA MET A 207 -10.62 -15.67 4.60
C MET A 207 -9.28 -15.74 3.86
N ALA A 208 -9.27 -16.09 2.58
CA ALA A 208 -8.04 -16.15 1.78
C ALA A 208 -7.38 -14.76 1.65
N VAL A 209 -8.16 -13.72 1.37
CA VAL A 209 -7.69 -12.33 1.24
C VAL A 209 -7.10 -11.81 2.56
N GLY A 210 -7.80 -12.01 3.67
CA GLY A 210 -7.34 -11.59 5.00
C GLY A 210 -6.06 -12.30 5.43
N LYS A 211 -5.97 -13.63 5.20
CA LYS A 211 -4.77 -14.42 5.49
C LYS A 211 -3.57 -13.94 4.68
N ALA A 212 -3.76 -13.71 3.37
CA ALA A 212 -2.70 -13.21 2.50
C ALA A 212 -2.21 -11.83 2.95
N GLY A 213 -3.12 -10.92 3.32
CA GLY A 213 -2.77 -9.59 3.83
C GLY A 213 -2.00 -9.63 5.14
N ALA A 214 -2.46 -10.42 6.11
CA ALA A 214 -1.80 -10.57 7.41
C ALA A 214 -0.37 -11.11 7.26
N LEU A 215 -0.20 -12.21 6.52
CA LEU A 215 1.11 -12.84 6.31
C LEU A 215 2.08 -11.95 5.52
N TRP A 216 1.58 -11.17 4.56
CA TRP A 216 2.39 -10.25 3.81
C TRP A 216 2.84 -9.05 4.66
N LEU A 217 1.93 -8.50 5.48
CA LEU A 217 2.26 -7.42 6.43
C LEU A 217 3.22 -7.89 7.53
N ASP A 218 3.25 -9.19 7.85
CA ASP A 218 4.24 -9.77 8.78
C ASP A 218 5.64 -9.85 8.18
N GLN A 219 5.81 -9.66 6.87
CA GLN A 219 7.11 -9.70 6.20
C GLN A 219 7.71 -8.30 5.99
N VAL A 220 6.96 -7.22 6.16
CA VAL A 220 7.52 -5.86 5.98
C VAL A 220 8.64 -5.56 7.01
N SER A 221 9.41 -4.51 6.76
CA SER A 221 10.54 -4.14 7.63
C SER A 221 10.10 -3.89 9.07
N LEU A 222 10.98 -4.19 10.04
CA LEU A 222 10.70 -3.91 11.46
C LEU A 222 10.43 -2.42 11.71
N GLU A 223 11.13 -1.54 10.98
CA GLU A 223 10.89 -0.10 11.00
C GLU A 223 9.42 0.21 10.67
N GLU A 224 8.89 -0.32 9.56
CA GLU A 224 7.48 -0.11 9.19
C GLU A 224 6.53 -0.62 10.28
N LYS A 225 6.80 -1.80 10.86
CA LYS A 225 5.96 -2.38 11.92
C LYS A 225 5.90 -1.56 13.21
N THR A 226 6.94 -0.78 13.48
CA THR A 226 7.12 -0.08 14.76
C THR A 226 6.92 1.43 14.66
N THR A 227 6.94 2.00 13.45
CA THR A 227 6.80 3.45 13.25
C THR A 227 5.63 3.84 12.36
N SER A 228 4.88 2.89 11.79
CA SER A 228 3.68 3.16 11.00
C SER A 228 2.43 2.73 11.75
N TRP A 229 1.59 3.69 12.11
CA TRP A 229 0.26 3.39 12.64
C TRP A 229 -0.63 2.74 11.57
N GLU A 230 -0.45 3.09 10.29
CA GLU A 230 -1.17 2.48 9.18
C GLU A 230 -0.86 0.98 9.05
N TRP A 231 0.39 0.58 9.28
CA TRP A 231 0.74 -0.84 9.32
C TRP A 231 -0.04 -1.56 10.43
N MET A 232 -0.08 -0.98 11.63
CA MET A 232 -0.85 -1.53 12.75
C MET A 232 -2.32 -1.71 12.38
N GLU A 233 -2.94 -0.68 11.80
CA GLU A 233 -4.35 -0.73 11.38
C GLU A 233 -4.60 -1.76 10.28
N GLN A 234 -3.80 -1.75 9.23
CA GLN A 234 -3.92 -2.69 8.12
C GLN A 234 -3.71 -4.13 8.59
N ARG A 235 -2.78 -4.35 9.52
CA ARG A 235 -2.47 -5.69 10.03
C ARG A 235 -3.57 -6.24 10.91
N ALA A 236 -4.16 -5.41 11.76
CA ALA A 236 -5.32 -5.79 12.58
C ALA A 236 -6.56 -6.01 11.70
N ALA A 237 -6.81 -5.13 10.72
CA ALA A 237 -7.93 -5.25 9.79
C ALA A 237 -7.84 -6.53 8.92
N ALA A 238 -6.64 -6.87 8.44
CA ALA A 238 -6.43 -8.10 7.67
C ALA A 238 -6.70 -9.36 8.51
N GLN A 239 -6.28 -9.37 9.79
CA GLN A 239 -6.56 -10.46 10.70
C GLN A 239 -8.05 -10.55 11.04
N TYR A 240 -8.71 -9.42 11.30
CA TYR A 240 -10.15 -9.41 11.53
C TYR A 240 -10.91 -9.96 10.30
N LEU A 241 -10.54 -9.54 9.09
CA LEU A 241 -11.13 -10.06 7.85
C LEU A 241 -10.97 -11.58 7.72
N TYR A 242 -9.78 -12.10 8.06
CA TYR A 242 -9.52 -13.55 8.09
C TYR A 242 -10.41 -14.27 9.10
N GLU A 243 -10.44 -13.80 10.34
CA GLU A 243 -11.20 -14.43 11.44
C GLU A 243 -12.70 -14.40 11.18
N SER A 244 -13.24 -13.27 10.71
CA SER A 244 -14.65 -13.16 10.31
C SER A 244 -14.98 -14.08 9.13
N GLY A 245 -14.09 -14.19 8.15
CA GLY A 245 -14.26 -15.13 7.04
C GLY A 245 -14.27 -16.59 7.49
N ALA A 246 -13.37 -16.96 8.40
CA ALA A 246 -13.32 -18.30 9.01
C ALA A 246 -14.60 -18.63 9.79
N GLU A 247 -15.09 -17.67 10.59
CA GLU A 247 -16.35 -17.81 11.33
C GLU A 247 -17.55 -18.02 10.39
N GLN A 248 -17.66 -17.22 9.32
CA GLN A 248 -18.72 -17.35 8.31
C GLN A 248 -18.67 -18.71 7.59
N ALA A 249 -17.46 -19.24 7.36
CA ALA A 249 -17.27 -20.56 6.78
C ALA A 249 -17.47 -21.71 7.80
N GLY A 250 -17.69 -21.41 9.09
CA GLY A 250 -17.85 -22.40 10.15
C GLY A 250 -16.56 -23.18 10.46
N VAL A 251 -15.40 -22.60 10.14
CA VAL A 251 -14.09 -23.22 10.40
C VAL A 251 -13.38 -22.51 11.54
N LYS A 252 -12.58 -23.26 12.30
CA LYS A 252 -11.74 -22.67 13.34
C LYS A 252 -10.55 -21.94 12.67
N PRO A 253 -10.34 -20.63 12.91
CA PRO A 253 -9.20 -19.92 12.36
C PRO A 253 -7.88 -20.47 12.92
N GLU A 254 -6.85 -20.46 12.08
CA GLU A 254 -5.46 -20.61 12.52
C GLU A 254 -5.06 -19.40 13.37
N ASP A 255 -4.03 -19.57 14.20
CA ASP A 255 -3.44 -18.45 14.93
C ASP A 255 -2.57 -17.62 13.98
N LEU A 256 -3.02 -16.40 13.69
CA LEU A 256 -2.29 -15.41 12.91
C LEU A 256 -1.87 -14.21 13.78
N SER A 257 -1.64 -14.39 15.08
CA SER A 257 -1.13 -13.29 15.92
C SER A 257 0.21 -12.75 15.41
N SER A 258 0.32 -11.42 15.34
CA SER A 258 1.53 -10.73 14.85
C SER A 258 2.67 -10.67 15.89
N GLY A 259 2.37 -11.00 17.15
CA GLY A 259 3.28 -10.83 18.29
C GLY A 259 3.33 -9.42 18.87
N PHE A 260 2.54 -8.48 18.33
CA PHE A 260 2.44 -7.10 18.83
C PHE A 260 1.13 -6.89 19.59
N ASN A 261 1.24 -6.62 20.90
CA ASN A 261 0.07 -6.44 21.77
C ASN A 261 -0.86 -5.30 21.32
N PHE A 262 -0.33 -4.26 20.67
CA PHE A 262 -1.14 -3.17 20.14
C PHE A 262 -2.01 -3.62 18.94
N VAL A 263 -1.57 -4.61 18.15
CA VAL A 263 -2.36 -5.22 17.07
C VAL A 263 -3.49 -6.05 17.68
N ASP A 264 -3.20 -6.85 18.70
CA ASP A 264 -4.22 -7.64 19.40
C ASP A 264 -5.29 -6.74 20.04
N MET A 265 -4.87 -5.59 20.58
CA MET A 265 -5.78 -4.61 21.15
C MET A 265 -6.64 -3.93 20.07
N LEU A 266 -6.08 -3.65 18.90
CA LEU A 266 -6.85 -3.09 17.79
C LEU A 266 -7.82 -4.12 17.19
N LEU A 267 -7.44 -5.39 17.13
CA LEU A 267 -8.32 -6.50 16.77
C LEU A 267 -9.51 -6.60 17.73
N GLN A 268 -9.28 -6.42 19.03
CA GLN A 268 -10.34 -6.33 20.03
C GLN A 268 -11.28 -5.14 19.75
N ALA A 269 -10.75 -3.99 19.32
CA ALA A 269 -11.58 -2.84 18.96
C ALA A 269 -12.51 -3.12 17.78
N TYR A 270 -12.07 -3.86 16.75
CA TYR A 270 -12.94 -4.27 15.64
C TYR A 270 -14.10 -5.17 16.12
N ARG A 271 -13.82 -6.11 17.03
CA ARG A 271 -14.86 -6.97 17.63
C ARG A 271 -15.84 -6.17 18.50
N GLU A 272 -15.35 -5.18 19.25
CA GLU A 272 -16.21 -4.27 20.01
C GLU A 272 -17.12 -3.43 19.11
N LEU A 273 -16.59 -2.94 17.99
CA LEU A 273 -17.35 -2.19 17.00
C LEU A 273 -18.49 -3.01 16.43
N GLU A 274 -18.21 -4.26 16.04
CA GLU A 274 -19.21 -5.19 15.51
C GLU A 274 -20.32 -5.48 16.54
N GLN A 275 -19.96 -5.67 17.81
CA GLN A 275 -20.95 -5.90 18.89
C GLN A 275 -21.83 -4.68 19.15
N LYS A 276 -21.30 -3.47 18.98
CA LYS A 276 -22.02 -2.22 19.20
C LYS A 276 -22.93 -1.85 18.03
N GLY A 277 -22.57 -2.25 16.82
CA GLY A 277 -23.34 -1.99 15.60
C GLY A 277 -23.32 -0.52 15.17
N GLU A 278 -24.31 -0.14 14.36
CA GLU A 278 -24.40 1.18 13.72
C GLU A 278 -24.36 2.35 14.72
N GLY A 279 -23.79 3.49 14.28
CA GLY A 279 -23.71 4.72 15.08
C GLY A 279 -22.52 4.79 16.05
N HIS A 280 -21.62 3.80 16.02
CA HIS A 280 -20.36 3.82 16.75
C HIS A 280 -19.19 3.93 15.77
N GLU A 281 -18.12 4.61 16.19
CA GLU A 281 -16.89 4.74 15.41
C GLU A 281 -15.73 4.08 16.15
N LEU A 282 -14.83 3.47 15.38
CA LEU A 282 -13.69 2.70 15.89
C LEU A 282 -12.81 3.53 16.84
N ASN A 283 -12.57 4.80 16.48
CA ASN A 283 -11.70 5.73 17.21
C ASN A 283 -12.17 6.10 18.62
N TYR A 284 -13.46 5.94 18.92
CA TYR A 284 -14.02 6.20 20.25
C TYR A 284 -14.10 4.96 21.13
N LEU A 285 -13.67 3.79 20.64
CA LEU A 285 -13.68 2.57 21.43
C LEU A 285 -12.50 2.52 22.41
N PRO A 286 -12.72 2.09 23.67
CA PRO A 286 -11.64 2.00 24.65
C PRO A 286 -10.47 1.12 24.19
N ALA A 287 -10.75 0.00 23.51
CA ALA A 287 -9.71 -0.85 22.96
C ALA A 287 -8.87 -0.13 21.90
N TYR A 288 -9.50 0.65 21.01
CA TYR A 288 -8.76 1.43 20.01
C TYR A 288 -7.82 2.45 20.66
N GLN A 289 -8.32 3.23 21.62
CA GLN A 289 -7.51 4.23 22.34
C GLN A 289 -6.33 3.58 23.07
N LYS A 290 -6.54 2.40 23.66
CA LYS A 290 -5.49 1.63 24.32
C LYS A 290 -4.46 1.08 23.34
N ALA A 291 -4.89 0.61 22.16
CA ALA A 291 -3.99 0.16 21.10
C ALA A 291 -3.05 1.30 20.67
N TRP A 292 -3.61 2.50 20.46
CA TRP A 292 -2.84 3.69 20.13
C TRP A 292 -1.85 4.08 21.21
N GLN A 293 -2.26 4.08 22.48
CA GLN A 293 -1.35 4.35 23.59
C GLN A 293 -0.19 3.35 23.61
N MET A 294 -0.48 2.05 23.47
CA MET A 294 0.54 1.00 23.42
C MET A 294 1.51 1.18 22.25
N PHE A 295 0.99 1.58 21.08
CA PHE A 295 1.81 1.84 19.90
C PHE A 295 2.76 3.01 20.13
N VAL A 296 2.25 4.14 20.64
CA VAL A 296 3.06 5.34 20.95
C VAL A 296 4.11 5.03 22.03
N ASP A 297 3.74 4.28 23.07
CA ASP A 297 4.66 3.90 24.17
C ASP A 297 5.79 2.97 23.71
N GLN A 298 5.61 2.27 22.58
CA GLN A 298 6.59 1.36 22.02
C GLN A 298 7.61 2.06 21.10
N VAL A 299 7.32 3.30 20.65
CA VAL A 299 8.27 4.11 19.87
C VAL A 299 9.39 4.60 20.81
N PRO A 300 10.67 4.27 20.57
CA PRO A 300 11.76 4.77 21.40
C PRO A 300 11.77 6.31 21.41
N ALA A 301 11.94 6.90 22.61
CA ALA A 301 11.88 8.34 22.85
C ALA A 301 12.86 9.21 22.01
N GLU A 302 13.83 8.60 21.33
CA GLU A 302 14.77 9.29 20.42
C GLU A 302 14.14 9.69 19.06
N GLN A 303 12.89 9.31 18.78
CA GLN A 303 12.14 9.73 17.59
C GLN A 303 10.94 10.65 17.87
N SER A 304 10.72 11.04 19.13
CA SER A 304 9.61 11.94 19.49
C SER A 304 9.98 13.42 19.29
N THR A 305 9.87 13.92 18.06
CA THR A 305 9.61 15.35 17.87
C THR A 305 8.11 15.62 17.86
N THR A 306 7.58 15.81 19.07
CA THR A 306 6.35 16.56 19.39
C THR A 306 5.13 16.30 18.48
N THR A 307 4.50 15.14 18.63
CA THR A 307 3.08 15.00 18.24
C THR A 307 2.24 15.81 19.23
N THR A 308 1.93 17.06 18.86
CA THR A 308 0.89 17.83 19.53
C THR A 308 -0.44 17.15 19.24
N LEU A 309 -1.02 16.51 20.27
CA LEU A 309 -2.39 16.01 20.26
C LEU A 309 -3.35 17.20 19.99
N PHE A 310 -4.05 17.17 18.87
CA PHE A 310 -5.27 17.96 18.70
C PHE A 310 -6.45 17.05 19.05
N PHE A 311 -7.13 17.43 20.13
CA PHE A 311 -8.39 16.88 20.61
C PHE A 311 -9.55 17.14 19.64
#